data_AF-R7WEW3-F1
#
_entry.id   AF-R7WEW3-F1
#
_cell.length_a   1.000
_cell.length_b   1.000
_cell.length_c   1.000
_cell.angle_alpha   90.00
_cell.angle_beta   90.00
_cell.angle_gamma   90.00
#
_symmetry.space_group_name_H-M   'P 1'
#
loop_
_entity.id
_entity.type
_entity.pdbx_description
1 polymer ?
#
loop_
_entity_poly.entity_id
_entity_poly.type
_entity_poly.pdbx_seq_one_letter_code
_entity_poly.pdbx_strand_id
1 'polypeptide(L)'
;MEYYRLHVQYFVAIDSISGAEPKTGLSFNITLGIASGSYGSEACIYPGTYMEVAYGGVQLAASVAETRSLCARPRKSAEQHVLAMATAVPVGNVLDCLTADMKKGSAVFDVILHVPAGSYGGESPHSIKEFLCGV
;
A
#
# COMPACT_ATOMS: atom_id res chain seq x y z
N MET A 1 25.52 12.04 21.16
CA MET A 1 25.71 10.96 20.18
C MET A 1 24.34 10.37 19.86
N GLU A 2 23.70 10.80 18.77
CA GLU A 2 22.37 10.32 18.31
C GLU A 2 22.47 8.95 17.60
N TYR A 3 23.12 7.96 18.21
CA TYR A 3 23.38 6.67 17.55
C TYR A 3 22.19 5.68 17.54
N TYR A 4 21.04 6.07 18.10
CA TYR A 4 19.88 5.19 18.30
C TYR A 4 18.55 5.72 17.76
N ARG A 5 18.55 6.77 16.91
CA ARG A 5 17.32 7.14 16.21
C ARG A 5 17.02 6.09 15.16
N LEU A 6 15.97 5.30 15.38
CA LEU A 6 15.41 4.41 14.38
C LEU A 6 14.95 5.26 13.19
N HIS A 7 15.67 5.12 12.08
CA HIS A 7 15.30 5.76 10.82
C HIS A 7 14.61 4.71 9.95
N VAL A 8 13.28 4.69 10.02
CA VAL A 8 12.44 3.75 9.29
C VAL A 8 11.64 4.49 8.24
N GLN A 9 11.57 3.93 7.04
CA GLN A 9 10.74 4.44 5.96
C GLN A 9 9.87 3.32 5.43
N TYR A 10 8.57 3.58 5.32
CA TYR A 10 7.62 2.72 4.64
C TYR A 10 7.35 3.29 3.25
N PHE A 11 7.21 2.42 2.28
CA PHE A 11 6.76 2.79 0.94
C PHE A 11 5.79 1.74 0.41
N VAL A 12 4.83 2.20 -0.37
CA VAL A 12 3.79 1.35 -0.95
C VAL A 12 3.55 1.83 -2.37
N ALA A 13 3.64 0.92 -3.33
CA ALA A 13 3.44 1.21 -4.74
C ALA A 13 2.40 0.26 -5.34
N ILE A 14 1.52 0.77 -6.20
CA ILE A 14 0.64 -0.06 -7.02
C ILE A 14 1.41 -0.39 -8.31
N ASP A 15 1.84 -1.64 -8.45
CA ASP A 15 2.61 -2.10 -9.60
C ASP A 15 1.73 -2.29 -10.83
N SER A 16 0.53 -2.83 -10.63
CA SER A 16 -0.43 -3.05 -11.71
C SER A 16 -1.84 -3.21 -11.16
N ILE A 17 -2.81 -2.95 -12.05
CA ILE A 17 -4.23 -3.15 -11.80
C ILE A 17 -4.75 -4.12 -12.85
N SER A 18 -5.38 -5.20 -12.40
CA SER A 18 -6.06 -6.18 -13.24
C SER A 18 -7.57 -6.14 -13.01
N GLY A 19 -8.32 -6.38 -14.08
CA GLY A 19 -9.78 -6.21 -14.13
C GLY A 19 -10.14 -5.08 -15.09
N ALA A 20 -10.70 -5.44 -16.25
CA ALA A 20 -11.00 -4.49 -17.32
C ALA A 20 -12.16 -3.54 -16.96
N GLU A 21 -12.98 -3.91 -15.99
CA GLU A 21 -14.15 -3.15 -15.57
C GLU A 21 -14.23 -3.09 -14.04
N PRO A 22 -14.50 -1.92 -13.44
CA PRO A 22 -14.63 -1.85 -11.99
C PRO A 22 -15.81 -2.66 -11.44
N LYS A 23 -16.76 -3.05 -12.31
CA LYS A 23 -17.91 -3.91 -11.99
C LYS A 23 -17.56 -5.39 -11.84
N THR A 24 -16.53 -5.87 -12.52
CA THR A 24 -16.14 -7.29 -12.52
C THR A 24 -15.14 -7.61 -11.42
N GLY A 25 -14.76 -6.60 -10.62
CA GLY A 25 -13.81 -6.70 -9.55
C GLY A 25 -12.42 -6.29 -10.03
N LEU A 26 -11.87 -5.26 -9.41
CA LEU A 26 -10.47 -4.87 -9.59
C LEU A 26 -9.58 -5.72 -8.70
N SER A 27 -8.34 -5.90 -9.13
CA SER A 27 -7.27 -6.48 -8.34
C SER A 27 -6.05 -5.61 -8.49
N PHE A 28 -5.39 -5.35 -7.38
CA PHE A 28 -4.25 -4.45 -7.29
C PHE A 28 -3.06 -5.27 -6.85
N ASN A 29 -2.03 -5.31 -7.70
CA ASN A 29 -0.74 -5.83 -7.31
C ASN A 29 0.04 -4.68 -6.66
N ILE A 30 0.41 -4.85 -5.41
CA ILE A 30 0.97 -3.82 -4.57
C ILE A 30 2.32 -4.29 -4.06
N THR A 31 3.34 -3.44 -4.16
CA THR A 31 4.61 -3.64 -3.47
C THR A 31 4.58 -2.87 -2.16
N LEU A 32 4.74 -3.58 -1.05
CA LEU A 32 4.98 -3.02 0.27
C LEU A 32 6.47 -3.13 0.59
N GLY A 33 7.07 -2.01 0.96
CA GLY A 33 8.46 -1.94 1.30
C GLY A 33 8.74 -1.24 2.63
N ILE A 34 9.85 -1.64 3.22
CA ILE A 34 10.42 -1.04 4.42
C ILE A 34 11.92 -0.83 4.23
N ALA A 35 12.43 0.29 4.70
CA ALA A 35 13.86 0.57 4.71
C ALA A 35 14.34 0.99 6.10
N SER A 36 15.51 0.48 6.50
CA SER A 36 16.23 0.95 7.68
C SER A 36 17.40 1.84 7.26
N GLY A 37 17.32 3.12 7.57
CA GLY A 37 18.45 4.06 7.49
C GLY A 37 19.42 3.96 8.66
N SER A 38 19.11 3.14 9.66
CA SER A 38 19.90 2.99 10.87
C SER A 38 21.19 2.20 10.62
N TYR A 39 22.26 2.50 11.35
CA TYR A 39 23.55 1.80 11.23
C TYR A 39 23.61 0.45 11.97
N GLY A 40 22.84 0.29 13.05
CA GLY A 40 22.88 -0.91 13.89
C GLY A 40 21.53 -1.59 14.12
N SER A 41 20.42 -0.96 13.72
CA SER A 41 19.07 -1.45 13.97
C SER A 41 18.39 -1.86 12.68
N GLU A 42 17.73 -3.02 12.69
CA GLU A 42 16.80 -3.40 11.63
C GLU A 42 15.43 -2.75 11.82
N ALA A 43 14.66 -2.68 10.75
CA ALA A 43 13.29 -2.19 10.75
C ALA A 43 12.38 -3.33 10.30
N CYS A 44 11.31 -3.60 11.04
CA CYS A 44 10.43 -4.74 10.77
C CYS A 44 8.96 -4.33 10.77
N ILE A 45 8.22 -4.91 9.83
CA ILE A 45 6.77 -5.02 9.81
C ILE A 45 6.41 -6.38 10.40
N TYR A 46 5.59 -6.41 11.45
CA TYR A 46 5.16 -7.66 12.08
C TYR A 46 3.93 -8.26 11.38
N PRO A 47 3.68 -9.58 11.54
CA PRO A 47 2.48 -10.22 11.03
C PRO A 47 1.20 -9.52 11.50
N GLY A 48 0.18 -9.50 10.64
CA GLY A 48 -1.07 -8.77 10.88
C GLY A 48 -1.18 -7.45 10.12
N THR A 49 -0.15 -7.07 9.33
CA THR A 49 -0.24 -5.94 8.42
C THR A 49 -1.14 -6.24 7.24
N TYR A 50 -2.02 -5.31 6.88
CA TYR A 50 -2.83 -5.39 5.66
C TYR A 50 -2.98 -4.00 5.04
N MET A 51 -3.43 -3.97 3.79
CA MET A 51 -3.58 -2.73 3.01
C MET A 51 -4.99 -2.60 2.47
N GLU A 52 -5.48 -1.37 2.44
CA GLU A 52 -6.75 -1.01 1.81
C GLU A 52 -6.49 -0.08 0.63
N VAL A 53 -7.19 -0.34 -0.47
CA VAL A 53 -7.16 0.52 -1.66
C VAL A 53 -8.49 1.24 -1.74
N ALA A 54 -8.44 2.57 -1.77
CA ALA A 54 -9.60 3.44 -1.87
C ALA A 54 -9.55 4.32 -3.13
N TYR A 55 -10.72 4.73 -3.60
CA TYR A 55 -10.88 5.70 -4.67
C TYR A 55 -11.95 6.72 -4.29
N GLY A 56 -11.58 8.01 -4.27
CA GLY A 56 -12.52 9.08 -3.90
C GLY A 56 -13.15 8.89 -2.52
N GLY A 57 -12.42 8.28 -1.57
CA GLY A 57 -12.90 7.95 -0.22
C GLY A 57 -13.73 6.66 -0.10
N VAL A 58 -13.93 5.90 -1.19
CA VAL A 58 -14.62 4.61 -1.17
C VAL A 58 -13.59 3.48 -1.21
N GLN A 59 -13.65 2.57 -0.23
CA GLN A 59 -12.82 1.36 -0.24
C GLN A 59 -13.24 0.46 -1.41
N LEU A 60 -12.28 0.15 -2.27
CA LEU A 60 -12.47 -0.73 -3.43
C LEU A 60 -11.97 -2.14 -3.13
N ALA A 61 -10.78 -2.24 -2.53
CA ALA A 61 -10.09 -3.50 -2.32
C ALA A 61 -9.39 -3.54 -0.96
N ALA A 62 -9.12 -4.75 -0.50
CA ALA A 62 -8.28 -5.01 0.66
C ALA A 62 -7.36 -6.21 0.38
N SER A 63 -6.16 -6.16 0.94
CA SER A 63 -5.28 -7.33 0.98
C SER A 63 -5.65 -8.24 2.14
N VAL A 64 -5.18 -9.49 2.06
CA VAL A 64 -5.12 -10.35 3.24
C VAL A 64 -4.07 -9.80 4.22
N ALA A 65 -4.25 -10.11 5.50
CA ALA A 65 -3.23 -9.80 6.50
C ALA A 65 -2.00 -10.68 6.29
N GLU A 66 -0.84 -10.04 6.24
CA GLU A 66 0.43 -10.71 6.04
C GLU A 66 0.77 -11.60 7.24
N THR A 67 1.20 -12.82 6.94
CA THR A 67 1.47 -13.85 7.95
C THR A 67 2.95 -13.93 8.32
N ARG A 68 3.81 -13.25 7.57
CA ARG A 68 5.26 -13.20 7.79
C ARG A 68 5.71 -11.79 8.08
N SER A 69 6.77 -11.67 8.87
CA SER A 69 7.42 -10.39 9.11
C SER A 69 8.27 -9.99 7.91
N LEU A 70 8.19 -8.72 7.50
CA LEU A 70 9.09 -8.13 6.53
C LEU A 70 10.12 -7.27 7.27
N CYS A 71 11.40 -7.64 7.18
CA CYS A 71 12.46 -6.94 7.90
C CYS A 71 13.56 -6.44 6.97
N ALA A 72 13.89 -5.16 7.09
CA ALA A 72 15.03 -4.52 6.45
C ALA A 72 16.21 -4.48 7.41
N ARG A 73 17.34 -5.07 7.00
CA ARG A 73 18.61 -4.99 7.73
C ARG A 73 19.11 -3.54 7.79
N PRO A 74 20.04 -3.22 8.72
CA PRO A 74 20.65 -1.89 8.80
C PRO A 74 21.17 -1.42 7.45
N ARG A 75 20.86 -0.17 7.06
CA ARG A 75 21.22 0.43 5.76
C ARG A 75 20.70 -0.33 4.53
N LYS A 76 19.62 -1.12 4.67
CA LYS A 76 19.00 -1.86 3.57
C LYS A 76 17.49 -1.62 3.51
N SER A 77 16.89 -2.05 2.41
CA SER A 77 15.45 -2.19 2.23
C SER A 77 15.05 -3.66 2.10
N ALA A 78 13.77 -3.92 2.32
CA ALA A 78 13.11 -5.19 2.04
C ALA A 78 11.72 -4.90 1.47
N GLU A 79 11.28 -5.73 0.54
CA GLU A 79 10.03 -5.57 -0.19
C GLU A 79 9.26 -6.89 -0.23
N GLN A 80 7.93 -6.79 -0.32
CA GLN A 80 7.04 -7.91 -0.57
C GLN A 80 5.91 -7.49 -1.50
N HIS A 81 5.50 -8.42 -2.36
CA HIS A 81 4.33 -8.24 -3.22
C HIS A 81 3.08 -8.76 -2.53
N VAL A 82 2.01 -7.98 -2.61
CA VAL A 82 0.73 -8.23 -1.96
C VAL A 82 -0.37 -8.01 -2.97
N LEU A 83 -1.29 -8.96 -3.04
CA LEU A 83 -2.48 -8.85 -3.87
C LEU A 83 -3.63 -8.32 -3.04
N ALA A 84 -4.16 -7.15 -3.41
CA ALA A 84 -5.41 -6.63 -2.87
C ALA A 84 -6.55 -6.89 -3.87
N MET A 85 -7.56 -7.62 -3.42
CA MET A 85 -8.72 -7.96 -4.25
C MET A 85 -9.90 -7.04 -3.92
N ALA A 86 -10.69 -6.70 -4.93
CA ALA A 86 -11.89 -5.93 -4.74
C ALA A 86 -12.82 -6.63 -3.74
N THR A 87 -13.12 -5.92 -2.66
CA THR A 87 -14.08 -6.35 -1.62
C THR A 87 -15.44 -5.73 -1.87
N ALA A 88 -15.49 -4.63 -2.63
CA ALA A 88 -16.70 -3.94 -3.02
C ALA A 88 -16.59 -3.37 -4.43
N VAL A 89 -17.73 -3.27 -5.10
CA VAL A 89 -17.86 -2.57 -6.37
C VAL A 89 -18.45 -1.19 -6.09
N PRO A 90 -17.78 -0.09 -6.49
CA PRO A 90 -18.33 1.25 -6.32
C PRO A 90 -19.60 1.38 -7.16
N VAL A 91 -20.55 2.19 -6.71
CA VAL A 91 -21.84 2.40 -7.40
C VAL A 91 -22.10 3.87 -7.69
N GLY A 92 -22.98 4.13 -8.66
CA GLY A 92 -23.38 5.48 -9.06
C GLY A 92 -22.22 6.32 -9.59
N ASN A 93 -22.19 7.59 -9.25
CA ASN A 93 -21.23 8.56 -9.79
C ASN A 93 -19.76 8.16 -9.56
N VAL A 94 -19.45 7.48 -8.44
CA VAL A 94 -18.07 7.04 -8.14
C VAL A 94 -17.59 6.01 -9.16
N LEU A 95 -18.46 5.10 -9.57
CA LEU A 95 -18.18 4.10 -10.59
C LEU A 95 -17.95 4.72 -11.97
N ASP A 96 -18.77 5.71 -12.33
CA ASP A 96 -18.66 6.39 -13.61
C ASP A 96 -17.38 7.22 -13.69
N CYS A 97 -17.02 7.93 -12.62
CA CYS A 97 -15.75 8.64 -12.50
C CYS A 97 -14.57 7.66 -12.59
N LEU A 98 -14.56 6.59 -11.79
CA LEU A 98 -13.49 5.59 -11.80
C LEU A 98 -13.33 4.97 -13.20
N THR A 99 -14.43 4.63 -13.87
CA THR A 99 -14.39 4.07 -15.23
C THR A 99 -13.81 5.08 -16.23
N ALA A 100 -14.20 6.35 -16.12
CA ALA A 100 -13.70 7.40 -16.99
C ALA A 100 -12.20 7.67 -16.76
N ASP A 101 -11.77 7.70 -15.50
CA ASP A 101 -10.39 7.97 -15.12
C ASP A 101 -9.47 6.79 -15.43
N MET A 102 -9.94 5.54 -15.27
CA MET A 102 -9.22 4.36 -15.74
C MET A 102 -9.04 4.36 -17.26
N LYS A 103 -10.09 4.72 -18.03
CA LYS A 103 -10.00 4.83 -19.50
C LYS A 103 -9.01 5.91 -19.97
N LYS A 104 -8.82 6.96 -19.18
CA LYS A 104 -7.90 8.06 -19.45
C LYS A 104 -6.49 7.81 -18.90
N GLY A 105 -6.27 6.78 -18.09
CA GLY A 105 -5.02 6.57 -17.35
C GLY A 105 -4.82 7.57 -16.19
N SER A 106 -5.86 8.29 -15.77
CA SER A 106 -5.80 9.34 -14.74
C SER A 106 -6.35 8.90 -13.38
N ALA A 107 -6.67 7.62 -13.20
CA ALA A 107 -7.18 7.11 -11.93
C ALA A 107 -6.10 7.21 -10.82
N VAL A 108 -6.50 7.79 -9.69
CA VAL A 108 -5.65 7.95 -8.50
C VAL A 108 -6.26 7.17 -7.37
N PHE A 109 -5.49 6.27 -6.77
CA PHE A 109 -5.93 5.44 -5.67
C PHE A 109 -5.19 5.84 -4.40
N ASP A 110 -5.90 5.83 -3.29
CA ASP A 110 -5.31 5.97 -1.97
C ASP A 110 -5.00 4.57 -1.44
N VAL A 111 -3.76 4.33 -1.00
CA VAL A 111 -3.41 3.10 -0.29
C VAL A 111 -3.20 3.40 1.18
N ILE A 112 -3.94 2.69 2.03
CA ILE A 112 -3.90 2.83 3.48
C ILE A 112 -3.20 1.59 4.04
N LEU A 113 -2.07 1.81 4.70
CA LEU A 113 -1.30 0.75 5.34
C LEU A 113 -1.69 0.63 6.81
N HIS A 114 -2.20 -0.54 7.21
CA HIS A 114 -2.51 -0.86 8.59
C HIS A 114 -1.39 -1.73 9.17
N VAL A 115 -0.59 -1.17 10.08
CA VAL A 115 0.47 -1.89 10.78
C VAL A 115 0.06 -2.19 12.23
N PRO A 116 0.35 -3.42 12.74
CA PRO A 116 0.09 -3.75 14.13
C PRO A 116 1.00 -2.94 15.06
N ALA A 117 0.47 -2.63 16.24
CA ALA A 117 1.19 -1.91 17.29
C ALA A 117 2.49 -2.63 17.66
N GLY A 118 3.58 -1.87 17.79
CA GLY A 118 4.92 -2.42 18.05
C GLY A 118 5.76 -2.66 16.79
N SER A 119 5.19 -2.53 15.59
CA SER A 119 6.00 -2.35 14.37
C SER A 119 6.82 -1.06 14.50
N TYR A 120 8.15 -1.16 14.43
CA TYR A 120 9.03 -0.01 14.67
C TYR A 120 9.02 0.93 13.46
N GLY A 121 8.50 2.14 13.67
CA GLY A 121 8.40 3.24 12.71
C GLY A 121 7.21 4.12 13.10
N GLY A 122 7.50 5.35 13.54
CA GLY A 122 6.48 6.23 14.11
C GLY A 122 5.38 6.67 13.15
N GLU A 123 4.20 6.86 13.73
CA GLU A 123 3.03 7.62 13.27
C GLU A 123 2.18 7.10 12.10
N SER A 124 1.08 6.44 12.50
CA SER A 124 -0.25 6.65 11.90
C SER A 124 -0.44 6.09 10.48
N PRO A 125 -1.67 5.91 9.98
CA PRO A 125 -1.88 5.36 8.65
C PRO A 125 -1.32 6.36 7.63
N HIS A 126 -0.16 6.03 7.06
CA HIS A 126 0.36 6.78 5.93
C HIS A 126 -0.55 6.50 4.74
N SER A 127 -1.37 7.48 4.37
CA SER A 127 -1.94 7.56 3.03
C SER A 127 -0.78 7.90 2.10
N ILE A 128 -0.15 6.87 1.54
CA ILE A 128 0.82 7.05 0.47
C ILE A 128 -0.01 7.29 -0.78
N LYS A 129 -0.05 8.56 -1.19
CA LYS A 129 -0.66 9.00 -2.43
C LYS A 129 0.43 8.99 -3.49
N GLU A 130 0.60 7.88 -4.19
CA GLU A 130 1.45 7.84 -5.38
C GLU A 130 0.62 7.65 -6.65
N PHE A 131 1.02 8.44 -7.65
CA PHE A 131 0.23 8.94 -8.76
C PHE A 131 0.74 8.39 -10.10
N LEU A 132 -0.17 8.36 -11.08
CA LEU A 132 -0.01 8.21 -12.53
C LEU A 132 0.32 6.80 -13.05
N CYS A 133 -0.72 6.13 -13.54
CA CYS A 133 -0.56 5.21 -14.66
C CYS A 133 -0.38 6.03 -15.95
N GLY A 134 0.83 6.54 -16.21
CA GLY A 134 1.17 7.21 -17.47
C GLY A 134 2.48 6.66 -18.04
N VAL A 135 2.42 5.90 -19.15
CA VAL A 135 2.56 6.34 -20.54
C VAL A 135 1.85 5.33 -21.44
#